data_AF-A0A077Z0D5-F1
#
_entry.id   AF-A0A077Z0D5-F1
#
_cell.length_a   1.000
_cell.length_b   1.000
_cell.length_c   1.000
_cell.angle_alpha   90.00
_cell.angle_beta   90.00
_cell.angle_gamma   90.00
#
_symmetry.space_group_name_H-M   'P 1'
#
loop_
_entity.id
_entity.type
_entity.pdbx_description
1 polymer ?
#
loop_
_entity_poly.entity_id
_entity_poly.type
_entity_poly.pdbx_seq_one_letter_code
_entity_poly.pdbx_strand_id
1 'polypeptide(L)'
;MYGYLAVASNALVSAWNKMIYFTKLAFLTAIIHLSLGQECGLPKELVLNSYLNKSEPAKLDPLSMPFHAKIRVGTKSCHGYFVDSYNPKLRESEVLTTPDCVPRSTDPATVKVNNIAAHSIKVNAITPHLIHIKLDPRSIVDKRQLPCRYMPDRNIITNESSCLVIEATSDGGMTAKHADFFDDCDDSFLEGNKDAFVMTCVRDRNSSTSAGTSSSIICLENGRWYLTHMKDRQTSGFALYMDLGYALHGSYL
;
A
#
# COMPACT_ATOMS: atom_id res chain seq x y z
N MET A 1 1.18 -37.98 -51.42
CA MET A 1 0.35 -37.36 -50.35
C MET A 1 0.95 -37.52 -48.94
N TYR A 2 2.29 -37.59 -48.80
CA TYR A 2 2.96 -37.76 -47.50
C TYR A 2 3.76 -36.53 -47.02
N GLY A 3 3.95 -35.51 -47.88
CA GLY A 3 4.69 -34.30 -47.53
C GLY A 3 3.95 -33.33 -46.60
N TYR A 4 2.61 -33.28 -46.69
CA TYR A 4 1.82 -32.33 -45.88
C TYR A 4 1.73 -32.71 -44.40
N LEU A 5 1.82 -34.00 -44.06
CA LEU A 5 1.79 -34.49 -42.67
C LEU A 5 3.10 -34.17 -41.93
N ALA A 6 4.25 -34.21 -42.60
CA ALA A 6 5.55 -33.88 -42.00
C ALA A 6 5.73 -32.38 -41.72
N VAL A 7 5.09 -31.51 -42.51
CA VAL A 7 5.13 -30.06 -42.28
C VAL A 7 4.23 -29.66 -41.10
N ALA A 8 3.07 -30.31 -40.95
CA ALA A 8 2.14 -30.04 -39.85
C ALA A 8 2.71 -30.47 -38.47
N SER A 9 3.42 -31.60 -38.41
CA SER A 9 4.04 -32.08 -37.16
C SER A 9 5.18 -31.16 -36.69
N ASN A 10 6.03 -30.68 -37.61
CA ASN A 10 7.11 -29.75 -37.29
C ASN A 10 6.58 -28.38 -36.82
N ALA A 11 5.47 -27.90 -37.38
CA ALA A 11 4.83 -26.66 -36.94
C ALA A 11 4.23 -26.78 -35.53
N LEU A 12 3.58 -27.91 -35.23
CA LEU A 12 3.02 -28.18 -33.90
C LEU A 12 4.10 -28.30 -32.82
N VAL A 13 5.21 -29.01 -33.10
CA VAL A 13 6.34 -29.13 -32.16
C VAL A 13 7.02 -27.78 -31.92
N SER A 14 7.18 -26.95 -32.97
CA SER A 14 7.70 -25.59 -32.84
C SER A 14 6.80 -24.67 -32.00
N ALA A 15 5.47 -24.75 -32.21
CA ALA A 15 4.51 -24.00 -31.42
C ALA A 15 4.49 -24.43 -29.94
N TRP A 16 4.57 -25.73 -29.67
CA TRP A 16 4.67 -26.28 -28.31
C TRP A 16 5.97 -25.86 -27.61
N ASN A 17 7.11 -25.94 -28.29
CA ASN A 17 8.39 -25.50 -27.72
C ASN A 17 8.39 -24.00 -27.41
N LYS A 18 7.80 -23.17 -28.28
CA LYS A 18 7.61 -21.73 -28.00
C LYS A 18 6.71 -21.50 -26.79
N MET A 19 5.58 -22.20 -26.69
CA MET A 19 4.64 -22.06 -25.57
C MET A 19 5.27 -22.46 -24.23
N ILE A 20 6.05 -23.55 -24.21
CA ILE A 20 6.81 -23.99 -23.03
C ILE A 20 7.89 -22.96 -22.66
N TYR A 21 8.58 -22.38 -23.64
CA TYR A 21 9.57 -21.33 -23.38
C TYR A 21 8.93 -20.07 -22.78
N PHE A 22 7.80 -19.62 -23.33
CA PHE A 22 7.06 -18.46 -22.81
C PHE A 22 6.53 -18.70 -21.40
N THR A 23 5.96 -19.88 -21.11
CA THR A 23 5.49 -20.21 -19.76
C THR A 23 6.66 -20.31 -18.76
N LYS A 24 7.78 -20.93 -19.13
CA LYS A 24 8.98 -20.96 -18.28
C LYS A 24 9.56 -19.56 -18.04
N LEU A 25 9.61 -18.71 -19.06
CA LEU A 25 10.12 -17.34 -18.94
C LEU A 25 9.21 -16.49 -18.04
N ALA A 26 7.89 -16.60 -18.21
CA ALA A 26 6.91 -15.92 -17.36
C ALA A 26 6.96 -16.42 -15.90
N PHE A 27 7.22 -17.72 -15.69
CA PHE A 27 7.39 -18.27 -14.35
C PHE A 27 8.71 -17.80 -13.72
N LEU A 28 9.80 -17.73 -14.50
CA LEU A 28 11.09 -17.20 -14.03
C LEU A 28 11.00 -15.72 -13.69
N THR A 29 10.35 -14.90 -14.51
CA THR A 29 10.15 -13.48 -14.20
C THR A 29 9.29 -13.33 -12.96
N ALA A 30 8.20 -14.08 -12.82
CA ALA A 30 7.38 -14.06 -11.60
C ALA A 30 8.18 -14.45 -10.35
N ILE A 31 9.04 -15.47 -10.42
CA ILE A 31 9.92 -15.87 -9.30
C ILE A 31 10.95 -14.78 -8.99
N ILE A 32 11.54 -14.16 -10.01
CA ILE A 32 12.51 -13.07 -9.83
C ILE A 32 11.84 -11.83 -9.21
N HIS A 33 10.59 -11.55 -9.57
CA HIS A 33 9.81 -10.46 -8.97
C HIS A 33 9.35 -10.78 -7.54
N LEU A 34 9.24 -12.07 -7.19
CA LEU A 34 8.98 -12.50 -5.80
C LEU A 34 10.25 -12.44 -4.94
N SER A 35 11.45 -12.61 -5.52
CA SER A 35 12.73 -12.61 -4.79
C SER A 35 13.37 -11.24 -4.66
N LEU A 36 13.04 -10.29 -5.54
CA LEU A 36 13.38 -8.89 -5.39
C LEU A 36 12.21 -8.23 -4.65
N GLY A 37 12.37 -7.97 -3.34
CA GLY A 37 11.31 -7.54 -2.42
C GLY A 37 10.23 -6.67 -3.09
N GLN A 38 8.98 -7.12 -2.98
CA GLN A 38 7.88 -6.62 -3.78
C GLN A 38 7.67 -5.12 -3.59
N GLU A 39 7.70 -4.43 -4.71
CA GLU A 39 7.57 -2.99 -4.82
C GLU A 39 6.09 -2.63 -4.86
N CYS A 40 5.73 -1.52 -4.24
CA CYS A 40 4.37 -1.01 -4.37
C CYS A 40 4.11 -0.75 -5.87
N GLY A 41 2.97 -1.16 -6.40
CA GLY A 41 2.58 -0.73 -7.75
C GLY A 41 3.25 -1.42 -8.95
N LEU A 42 4.19 -2.36 -8.81
CA LEU A 42 4.55 -3.25 -9.93
C LEU A 42 3.52 -4.37 -10.07
N PRO A 43 2.97 -4.63 -11.28
CA PRO A 43 3.52 -4.33 -12.61
C PRO A 43 2.94 -3.07 -13.32
N LYS A 44 2.38 -2.11 -12.60
CA LYS A 44 1.59 -0.99 -13.16
C LYS A 44 2.25 0.39 -13.01
N GLU A 45 3.58 0.48 -13.04
CA GLU A 45 4.33 1.73 -12.89
C GLU A 45 3.87 2.82 -13.88
N LEU A 46 3.69 2.48 -15.16
CA LEU A 46 3.19 3.42 -16.18
C LEU A 46 1.81 4.01 -15.83
N VAL A 47 0.95 3.21 -15.20
CA VAL A 47 -0.37 3.67 -14.75
C VAL A 47 -0.18 4.68 -13.63
N LEU A 48 0.68 4.39 -12.64
CA LEU A 48 0.93 5.30 -11.52
C LEU A 48 1.60 6.61 -11.94
N ASN A 49 2.61 6.55 -12.81
CA ASN A 49 3.29 7.74 -13.33
C ASN A 49 2.32 8.71 -14.02
N SER A 50 1.22 8.20 -14.62
CA SER A 50 0.21 9.06 -15.25
C SER A 50 -0.56 9.97 -14.27
N TYR A 51 -0.56 9.64 -12.97
CA TYR A 51 -1.22 10.41 -11.92
C TYR A 51 -0.32 11.48 -11.29
N LEU A 52 0.99 11.47 -11.53
CA LEU A 52 1.93 12.45 -10.98
C LEU A 52 1.63 13.89 -11.46
N ASN A 53 0.97 14.03 -12.61
CA ASN A 53 0.57 15.33 -13.15
C ASN A 53 -0.90 15.69 -12.83
N LYS A 54 -1.57 14.96 -11.92
CA LYS A 54 -2.98 15.18 -11.56
C LYS A 54 -3.08 15.86 -10.20
N SER A 55 -3.56 17.10 -10.16
CA SER A 55 -3.90 17.79 -8.91
C SER A 55 -5.22 17.31 -8.29
N GLU A 56 -6.14 16.84 -9.13
CA GLU A 56 -7.46 16.34 -8.71
C GLU A 56 -7.49 14.82 -8.63
N PRO A 57 -8.26 14.23 -7.68
CA PRO A 57 -8.45 12.78 -7.59
C PRO A 57 -8.97 12.20 -8.91
N ALA A 58 -8.22 11.28 -9.50
CA ALA A 58 -8.63 10.53 -10.68
C ALA A 58 -8.84 9.06 -10.34
N LYS A 59 -9.84 8.42 -10.94
CA LYS A 59 -10.16 7.01 -10.70
C LYS A 59 -8.95 6.14 -11.02
N LEU A 60 -8.69 5.18 -10.14
CA LEU A 60 -7.64 4.19 -10.22
C LEU A 60 -8.27 2.80 -10.11
N ASP A 61 -7.85 1.89 -10.98
CA ASP A 61 -8.26 0.48 -10.87
C ASP A 61 -7.75 -0.09 -9.53
N PRO A 62 -8.63 -0.59 -8.64
CA PRO A 62 -8.23 -1.16 -7.35
C PRO A 62 -7.20 -2.29 -7.46
N LEU A 63 -7.19 -3.05 -8.57
CA LEU A 63 -6.18 -4.09 -8.81
C LEU A 63 -4.77 -3.53 -8.99
N SER A 64 -4.61 -2.21 -9.12
CA SER A 64 -3.31 -1.52 -9.16
C SER A 64 -2.72 -1.33 -7.77
N MET A 65 -3.52 -1.51 -6.73
CA MET A 65 -3.14 -1.32 -5.33
C MET A 65 -3.21 -2.66 -4.60
N PRO A 66 -2.34 -3.63 -4.93
CA PRO A 66 -2.39 -4.97 -4.35
C PRO A 66 -2.05 -4.98 -2.86
N PHE A 67 -1.66 -3.86 -2.27
CA PHE A 67 -1.41 -3.71 -0.84
C PHE A 67 -2.62 -3.12 -0.09
N HIS A 68 -3.67 -2.68 -0.77
CA HIS A 68 -4.87 -2.15 -0.12
C HIS A 68 -5.65 -3.25 0.61
N ALA A 69 -6.03 -3.00 1.86
CA ALA A 69 -6.80 -3.92 2.68
C ALA A 69 -8.13 -3.30 3.09
N LYS A 70 -9.23 -4.05 2.94
CA LYS A 70 -10.52 -3.70 3.55
C LYS A 70 -10.58 -4.26 4.97
N ILE A 71 -10.77 -3.39 5.95
CA ILE A 71 -10.86 -3.75 7.36
C ILE A 71 -12.33 -3.63 7.79
N ARG A 72 -12.84 -4.66 8.46
CA ARG A 72 -14.17 -4.66 9.09
C ARG A 72 -14.02 -4.80 10.59
N VAL A 73 -14.63 -3.88 11.33
CA VAL A 73 -14.69 -3.89 12.80
C VAL A 73 -16.16 -3.89 13.19
N GLY A 74 -16.71 -5.06 13.48
CA GLY A 74 -18.16 -5.22 13.61
C GLY A 74 -18.90 -4.81 12.33
N THR A 75 -19.71 -3.75 12.40
CA THR A 75 -20.45 -3.18 11.26
C THR A 75 -19.68 -2.07 10.52
N LYS A 76 -18.61 -1.54 11.11
CA LYS A 76 -17.78 -0.51 10.50
C LYS A 76 -16.87 -1.11 9.43
N SER A 77 -16.77 -0.45 8.29
CA SER A 77 -15.75 -0.72 7.28
C SER A 77 -14.76 0.44 7.24
N CYS A 78 -13.48 0.12 7.15
CA CYS A 78 -12.39 1.06 6.95
C CYS A 78 -11.30 0.39 6.10
N HIS A 79 -10.14 1.01 5.95
CA HIS A 79 -9.07 0.45 5.16
C HIS A 79 -7.72 0.54 5.86
N GLY A 80 -6.79 -0.23 5.32
CA GLY A 80 -5.40 -0.27 5.75
C GLY A 80 -4.53 -0.78 4.61
N TYR A 81 -3.27 -1.03 4.93
CA TYR A 81 -2.26 -1.33 3.92
C TYR A 81 -1.42 -2.52 4.37
N PHE A 82 -1.41 -3.57 3.57
CA PHE A 82 -0.47 -4.68 3.71
C PHE A 82 0.94 -4.15 3.55
N VAL A 83 1.77 -4.40 4.55
CA VAL A 83 3.18 -4.05 4.53
C VAL A 83 4.00 -5.31 4.66
N ASP A 84 5.20 -5.27 4.09
CA ASP A 84 6.24 -6.23 4.41
C ASP A 84 7.41 -5.46 5.00
N SER A 85 7.90 -6.00 6.10
CA SER A 85 9.20 -5.63 6.60
C SER A 85 10.26 -6.08 5.59
N TYR A 86 11.45 -5.48 5.61
CA TYR A 86 12.57 -5.98 4.81
C TYR A 86 13.01 -7.42 5.18
N ASN A 87 12.30 -8.11 6.08
CA ASN A 87 12.70 -9.39 6.64
C ASN A 87 11.90 -10.56 6.04
N PRO A 88 12.45 -11.30 5.07
CA PRO A 88 11.81 -12.48 4.46
C PRO A 88 11.51 -13.64 5.45
N LYS A 89 11.87 -13.49 6.74
CA LYS A 89 11.56 -14.46 7.79
C LYS A 89 10.18 -14.25 8.44
N LEU A 90 9.52 -13.12 8.22
CA LEU A 90 8.21 -12.86 8.81
C LEU A 90 7.11 -13.50 7.96
N ARG A 91 6.60 -14.64 8.43
CA ARG A 91 5.46 -15.36 7.80
C ARG A 91 4.11 -14.70 8.06
N GLU A 92 4.08 -13.67 8.90
CA GLU A 92 2.86 -12.97 9.27
C GLU A 92 2.63 -11.82 8.31
N SER A 93 1.49 -11.85 7.60
CA SER A 93 1.03 -10.67 6.88
C SER A 93 0.60 -9.62 7.89
N GLU A 94 1.18 -8.43 7.77
CA GLU A 94 0.91 -7.28 8.62
C GLU A 94 0.14 -6.23 7.83
N VAL A 95 -0.86 -5.64 8.48
CA VAL A 95 -1.65 -4.53 7.94
C VAL A 95 -1.56 -3.34 8.86
N LEU A 96 -1.18 -2.20 8.30
CA LEU A 96 -1.16 -0.91 9.00
C LEU A 96 -2.49 -0.19 8.82
N THR A 97 -2.97 0.43 9.90
CA THR A 97 -4.15 1.32 9.88
C THR A 97 -4.07 2.32 11.05
N THR A 98 -5.11 3.12 11.25
CA THR A 98 -5.21 4.13 12.31
C THR A 98 -6.15 3.72 13.45
N PRO A 99 -6.03 4.33 14.65
CA PRO A 99 -6.95 4.13 15.77
C PRO A 99 -8.41 4.49 15.44
N ASP A 100 -8.63 5.43 14.51
CA ASP A 100 -9.97 5.76 14.04
C ASP A 100 -10.62 4.57 13.34
N CYS A 101 -9.86 3.75 12.61
CA CYS A 101 -10.35 2.52 12.00
C CYS A 101 -10.49 1.40 13.04
N VAL A 102 -9.42 1.09 13.76
CA VAL A 102 -9.36 0.03 14.77
C VAL A 102 -8.93 0.64 16.11
N PRO A 103 -9.88 0.87 17.04
CA PRO A 103 -9.54 1.37 18.37
C PRO A 103 -8.50 0.50 19.08
N ARG A 104 -7.68 1.13 19.92
CA ARG A 104 -6.50 0.50 20.57
C ARG A 104 -6.83 -0.74 21.40
N SER A 105 -8.05 -0.85 21.91
CA SER A 105 -8.53 -1.93 22.78
C SER A 105 -9.52 -2.87 22.09
N THR A 106 -9.58 -2.86 20.75
CA THR A 106 -10.48 -3.73 20.00
C THR A 106 -10.04 -5.20 20.13
N ASP A 107 -11.00 -6.08 20.38
CA ASP A 107 -10.79 -7.53 20.37
C ASP A 107 -10.42 -8.00 18.94
N PRO A 108 -9.24 -8.62 18.73
CA PRO A 108 -8.84 -9.15 17.43
C PRO A 108 -9.89 -10.05 16.76
N ALA A 109 -10.67 -10.81 17.53
CA ALA A 109 -11.71 -11.71 16.98
C ALA A 109 -12.84 -10.95 16.24
N THR A 110 -13.01 -9.66 16.52
CA THR A 110 -14.02 -8.79 15.91
C THR A 110 -13.52 -8.07 14.65
N VAL A 111 -12.21 -8.15 14.37
CA VAL A 111 -11.56 -7.46 13.26
C VAL A 111 -11.28 -8.44 12.13
N LYS A 112 -11.74 -8.10 10.93
CA LYS A 112 -11.46 -8.86 9.71
C LYS A 112 -10.78 -8.00 8.67
N VAL A 113 -9.66 -8.48 8.14
CA VAL A 113 -8.92 -7.90 7.03
C VAL A 113 -9.18 -8.75 5.79
N ASN A 114 -9.84 -8.20 4.76
CA ASN A 114 -10.23 -8.95 3.56
C ASN A 114 -10.92 -10.30 3.88
N ASN A 115 -11.75 -10.30 4.92
CA ASN A 115 -12.46 -11.47 5.50
C ASN A 115 -11.60 -12.47 6.30
N ILE A 116 -10.31 -12.19 6.51
CA ILE A 116 -9.41 -12.95 7.38
C ILE A 116 -9.43 -12.33 8.78
N ALA A 117 -9.61 -13.15 9.82
CA ALA A 117 -9.61 -12.65 11.20
C ALA A 117 -8.22 -12.14 11.61
N ALA A 118 -8.19 -11.04 12.36
CA ALA A 118 -6.96 -10.57 12.98
C ALA A 118 -6.51 -11.56 14.06
N HIS A 119 -5.22 -11.89 14.07
CA HIS A 119 -4.59 -12.68 15.12
C HIS A 119 -4.20 -11.81 16.31
N SER A 120 -3.64 -10.62 16.05
CA SER A 120 -3.33 -9.64 17.09
C SER A 120 -3.42 -8.22 16.57
N ILE A 121 -3.68 -7.29 17.48
CA ILE A 121 -3.74 -5.85 17.24
C ILE A 121 -2.80 -5.20 18.25
N LYS A 122 -1.89 -4.35 17.75
CA LYS A 122 -0.95 -3.61 18.60
C LYS A 122 -0.89 -2.17 18.18
N VAL A 123 -0.80 -1.28 19.16
CA VAL A 123 -0.45 0.12 18.92
C VAL A 123 1.07 0.17 18.68
N ASN A 124 1.48 0.99 17.73
CA ASN A 124 2.90 1.22 17.45
C ASN A 124 3.60 1.81 18.69
N ALA A 125 4.86 1.45 18.89
CA ALA A 125 5.63 1.84 20.08
C ALA A 125 6.13 3.30 20.03
N ILE A 126 6.25 3.88 18.83
CA ILE A 126 6.77 5.23 18.57
C ILE A 126 5.63 6.24 18.58
N THR A 127 4.55 5.95 17.87
CA THR A 127 3.38 6.83 17.76
C THR A 127 2.09 6.08 18.06
N PRO A 128 1.20 6.64 18.88
CA PRO A 128 -0.06 5.99 19.23
C PRO A 128 -1.14 6.18 18.15
N HIS A 129 -0.77 6.79 17.02
CA HIS A 129 -1.58 7.04 15.82
C HIS A 129 -1.50 5.91 14.78
N LEU A 130 -0.62 4.92 15.00
CA LEU A 130 -0.42 3.78 14.10
C LEU A 130 -0.82 2.47 14.78
N ILE A 131 -1.63 1.67 14.09
CA ILE A 131 -2.07 0.34 14.52
C ILE A 131 -1.51 -0.73 13.59
N HIS A 132 -0.93 -1.75 14.21
CA HIS A 132 -0.45 -2.96 13.57
C HIS A 132 -1.48 -4.08 13.76
N ILE A 133 -1.97 -4.62 12.65
CA ILE A 133 -2.85 -5.79 12.64
C ILE A 133 -2.05 -6.95 12.04
N LYS A 134 -1.85 -8.00 12.83
CA LYS A 134 -1.23 -9.24 12.34
C LYS A 134 -2.31 -10.26 12.02
N LEU A 135 -2.21 -10.89 10.86
CA LEU A 135 -3.08 -11.99 10.47
C LEU A 135 -2.53 -13.33 10.97
N ASP A 136 -3.41 -14.32 11.11
CA ASP A 136 -2.97 -15.68 11.47
C ASP A 136 -2.05 -16.22 10.36
N PRO A 137 -0.82 -16.70 10.67
CA PRO A 137 0.11 -17.26 9.69
C PRO A 137 -0.44 -18.42 8.84
N ARG A 138 -1.52 -19.07 9.28
CA ARG A 138 -2.20 -20.17 8.58
C ARG A 138 -3.26 -19.67 7.60
N SER A 139 -3.61 -18.39 7.65
CA SER A 139 -4.60 -17.80 6.76
C SER A 139 -4.05 -17.70 5.34
N ILE A 140 -4.88 -18.04 4.37
CA ILE A 140 -4.54 -17.87 2.96
C ILE A 140 -4.94 -16.46 2.54
N VAL A 141 -3.95 -15.58 2.49
CA VAL A 141 -4.09 -14.28 1.81
C VAL A 141 -4.16 -14.52 0.30
N ASP A 142 -5.02 -13.77 -0.40
CA ASP A 142 -5.11 -13.84 -1.87
C ASP A 142 -3.73 -13.62 -2.47
N LYS A 143 -3.32 -14.45 -3.44
CA LYS A 143 -2.03 -14.34 -4.12
C LYS A 143 -1.86 -13.02 -4.89
N ARG A 144 -2.96 -12.32 -5.17
CA ARG A 144 -2.96 -10.98 -5.79
C ARG A 144 -2.74 -9.87 -4.77
N GLN A 145 -2.89 -10.17 -3.48
CA GLN A 145 -2.61 -9.23 -2.40
C GLN A 145 -1.11 -9.29 -2.12
N LEU A 146 -0.42 -8.24 -2.52
CA LEU A 146 1.02 -8.11 -2.38
C LEU A 146 1.30 -6.98 -1.39
N PRO A 147 2.14 -7.20 -0.38
CA PRO A 147 2.52 -6.15 0.53
C PRO A 147 3.27 -5.03 -0.20
N CYS A 148 3.20 -3.83 0.36
CA CYS A 148 3.91 -2.67 -0.11
C CYS A 148 5.01 -2.33 0.90
N ARG A 149 6.24 -2.25 0.43
CA ARG A 149 7.39 -1.93 1.27
C ARG A 149 7.28 -0.47 1.74
N TYR A 150 7.51 -0.23 3.03
CA TYR A 150 7.68 1.13 3.54
C TYR A 150 9.14 1.58 3.43
N MET A 151 9.36 2.90 3.32
CA MET A 151 10.72 3.45 3.27
C MET A 151 11.35 3.41 4.68
N PRO A 152 12.46 2.66 4.90
CA PRO A 152 12.95 2.37 6.25
C PRO A 152 13.74 3.50 6.91
N ASP A 153 14.05 4.57 6.18
CA ASP A 153 14.95 5.61 6.62
C ASP A 153 14.26 6.97 6.67
N ARG A 154 14.82 7.87 7.50
CA ARG A 154 14.43 9.28 7.62
C ARG A 154 14.81 10.08 6.37
N ASN A 155 14.63 9.51 5.18
CA ASN A 155 14.85 10.24 3.95
C ASN A 155 13.76 11.30 3.87
N ILE A 156 14.20 12.56 3.86
CA ILE A 156 13.33 13.71 3.73
C ILE A 156 12.71 13.63 2.33
N ILE A 157 11.41 13.34 2.29
CA ILE A 157 10.61 13.41 1.07
C ILE A 157 10.45 14.89 0.77
N THR A 158 11.08 15.35 -0.30
CA THR A 158 11.02 16.76 -0.71
C THR A 158 9.70 17.04 -1.44
N ASN A 159 9.31 18.30 -1.55
CA ASN A 159 8.15 18.71 -2.36
C ASN A 159 8.31 18.34 -3.85
N GLU A 160 9.53 18.02 -4.30
CA GLU A 160 9.84 17.56 -5.67
C GLU A 160 9.73 16.03 -5.82
N SER A 161 9.55 15.29 -4.73
CA SER A 161 9.44 13.84 -4.75
C SER A 161 8.17 13.42 -5.48
N SER A 162 8.32 12.45 -6.40
CA SER A 162 7.22 11.91 -7.19
C SER A 162 6.30 11.05 -6.32
N CYS A 163 5.34 11.69 -5.67
CA CYS A 163 4.46 11.06 -4.69
C CYS A 163 2.99 11.14 -5.11
N LEU A 164 2.24 10.09 -4.76
CA LEU A 164 0.81 9.99 -5.03
C LEU A 164 0.04 9.77 -3.74
N VAL A 165 -1.02 10.56 -3.54
CA VAL A 165 -2.08 10.23 -2.59
C VAL A 165 -2.95 9.15 -3.23
N ILE A 166 -3.09 8.03 -2.54
CA ILE A 166 -3.97 6.92 -2.89
C ILE A 166 -5.09 6.88 -1.88
N GLU A 167 -6.33 7.03 -2.34
CA GLU A 167 -7.51 7.13 -1.47
C GLU A 167 -8.57 6.12 -1.86
N ALA A 168 -9.10 5.40 -0.86
CA ALA A 168 -10.24 4.53 -1.02
C ALA A 168 -11.54 5.34 -0.96
N THR A 169 -12.46 5.08 -1.89
CA THR A 169 -13.76 5.77 -1.95
C THR A 169 -14.84 4.96 -1.24
N SER A 170 -15.93 5.62 -0.84
CA SER A 170 -17.03 5.00 -0.09
C SER A 170 -17.75 3.87 -0.85
N ASP A 171 -17.70 3.88 -2.17
CA ASP A 171 -18.25 2.83 -3.05
C ASP A 171 -17.29 1.63 -3.24
N GLY A 172 -16.11 1.65 -2.60
CA GLY A 172 -15.08 0.62 -2.72
C GLY A 172 -14.15 0.79 -3.91
N GLY A 173 -14.25 1.92 -4.64
CA GLY A 173 -13.25 2.33 -5.62
C GLY A 173 -11.96 2.86 -5.00
N MET A 174 -11.02 3.23 -5.87
CA MET A 174 -9.77 3.87 -5.51
C MET A 174 -9.54 5.10 -6.39
N THR A 175 -8.89 6.11 -5.84
CA THR A 175 -8.43 7.29 -6.60
C THR A 175 -6.96 7.55 -6.34
N ALA A 176 -6.31 8.22 -7.29
CA ALA A 176 -4.95 8.67 -7.18
C ALA A 176 -4.81 10.12 -7.66
N LYS A 177 -3.92 10.88 -7.02
CA LYS A 177 -3.50 12.22 -7.40
C LYS A 177 -2.09 12.49 -6.88
N HIS A 178 -1.45 13.53 -7.39
CA HIS A 178 -0.18 14.04 -6.88
C HIS A 178 -0.30 14.46 -5.40
N ALA A 179 0.71 14.14 -4.60
CA ALA A 179 0.82 14.62 -3.22
C ALA A 179 1.49 16.00 -3.19
N ASP A 180 0.76 17.00 -2.71
CA ASP A 180 1.24 18.39 -2.61
C ASP A 180 1.64 18.70 -1.17
N PHE A 181 2.89 18.41 -0.83
CA PHE A 181 3.47 18.65 0.49
C PHE A 181 3.74 20.14 0.72
N PHE A 182 3.61 20.59 1.97
CA PHE A 182 3.94 21.97 2.35
C PHE A 182 4.40 22.05 3.81
N ASP A 183 5.32 22.98 4.08
CA ASP A 183 5.97 23.12 5.39
C ASP A 183 5.16 23.95 6.39
N ASP A 184 4.34 24.90 5.92
CA ASP A 184 3.56 25.85 6.74
C ASP A 184 2.32 25.22 7.38
N CYS A 185 2.50 24.09 8.05
CA CYS A 185 1.46 23.55 8.89
C CYS A 185 1.30 24.45 10.10
N ASP A 186 0.11 25.04 10.26
CA ASP A 186 -0.20 25.94 11.37
C ASP A 186 0.33 25.34 12.68
N ASP A 187 1.33 26.02 13.27
CA ASP A 187 2.10 25.56 14.43
C ASP A 187 1.16 25.11 15.57
N SER A 188 -0.03 25.68 15.66
CA SER A 188 -1.04 25.30 16.67
C SER A 188 -1.46 23.82 16.63
N PHE A 189 -1.34 23.13 15.49
CA PHE A 189 -1.65 21.70 15.39
C PHE A 189 -0.51 20.80 15.88
N LEU A 190 0.72 21.33 15.86
CA LEU A 190 1.94 20.61 16.21
C LEU A 190 2.42 20.99 17.62
N GLU A 191 2.13 22.21 18.07
CA GLU A 191 2.48 22.73 19.39
C GLU A 191 1.86 21.87 20.50
N GLY A 192 2.73 21.30 21.35
CA GLY A 192 2.34 20.44 22.46
C GLY A 192 1.98 19.00 22.07
N ASN A 193 1.87 18.68 20.78
CA ASN A 193 1.70 17.30 20.35
C ASN A 193 3.06 16.60 20.28
N LYS A 194 3.35 15.75 21.27
CA LYS A 194 4.60 14.96 21.33
C LYS A 194 4.84 14.08 20.09
N ASP A 195 3.79 13.78 19.33
CA ASP A 195 3.83 12.95 18.14
C ASP A 195 3.86 13.80 16.84
N ALA A 196 3.99 15.13 16.95
CA ALA A 196 4.12 16.04 15.80
C ALA A 196 5.29 15.71 14.87
N PHE A 197 6.38 15.15 15.41
CA PHE A 197 7.57 14.81 14.63
C PHE A 197 7.35 13.70 13.59
N VAL A 198 6.27 12.91 13.72
CA VAL A 198 5.89 11.92 12.71
C VAL A 198 4.85 12.44 11.73
N MET A 199 4.44 13.72 11.81
CA MET A 199 3.34 14.25 11.01
C MET A 199 3.85 15.15 9.89
N THR A 200 3.31 14.94 8.70
CA THR A 200 3.59 15.70 7.47
C THR A 200 2.28 16.27 6.93
N CYS A 201 2.35 17.48 6.39
CA CYS A 201 1.18 18.21 5.93
C CYS A 201 1.08 18.19 4.41
N VAL A 202 -0.13 17.87 3.94
CA VAL A 202 -0.42 17.73 2.52
C VAL A 202 -1.66 18.53 2.17
N ARG A 203 -1.57 19.36 1.12
CA ARG A 203 -2.72 20.10 0.62
C ARG A 203 -3.72 19.12 0.02
N ASP A 204 -4.78 18.87 0.79
CA ASP A 204 -5.81 17.92 0.45
C ASP A 204 -7.19 18.61 0.50
N ARG A 205 -7.33 19.71 -0.26
CA ARG A 205 -8.54 20.57 -0.24
C ARG A 205 -9.78 19.88 -0.84
N ASN A 206 -9.56 18.89 -1.69
CA ASN A 206 -10.60 18.23 -2.48
C ASN A 206 -10.72 16.73 -2.16
N SER A 207 -10.29 16.26 -0.98
CA SER A 207 -10.62 14.89 -0.59
C SER A 207 -12.13 14.79 -0.52
N SER A 208 -12.75 14.06 -1.45
CA SER A 208 -14.21 13.89 -1.56
C SER A 208 -14.78 13.04 -0.41
N THR A 209 -14.10 13.01 0.72
CA THR A 209 -14.18 11.92 1.66
C THR A 209 -14.69 12.35 3.00
N SER A 210 -15.79 11.71 3.35
CA SER A 210 -16.31 11.67 4.70
C SER A 210 -15.22 11.20 5.66
N ALA A 211 -15.23 11.74 6.87
CA ALA A 211 -14.46 11.23 7.99
C ALA A 211 -14.63 9.70 8.08
N GLY A 212 -13.61 8.94 7.66
CA GLY A 212 -13.68 7.48 7.62
C GLY A 212 -13.00 6.79 6.43
N THR A 213 -12.65 7.51 5.35
CA THR A 213 -11.75 6.95 4.34
C THR A 213 -10.30 7.09 4.82
N SER A 214 -9.53 6.02 4.67
CA SER A 214 -8.08 6.09 4.85
C SER A 214 -7.45 6.35 3.49
N SER A 215 -6.47 7.24 3.46
CA SER A 215 -5.57 7.41 2.34
C SER A 215 -4.14 7.13 2.78
N SER A 216 -3.32 6.78 1.79
CA SER A 216 -1.89 6.56 1.94
C SER A 216 -1.16 7.41 0.92
N ILE A 217 0.11 7.68 1.19
CA ILE A 217 1.01 8.25 0.20
C ILE A 217 2.00 7.17 -0.19
N ILE A 218 2.16 7.00 -1.51
CA ILE A 218 3.27 6.25 -2.07
C ILE A 218 4.21 7.20 -2.80
N CYS A 219 5.52 7.00 -2.68
CA CYS A 219 6.53 7.81 -3.37
C CYS A 219 7.47 6.94 -4.20
N LEU A 220 7.84 7.45 -5.37
CA LEU A 220 8.79 6.84 -6.28
C LEU A 220 10.22 7.24 -5.88
N GLU A 221 11.00 6.26 -5.44
CA GLU A 221 12.39 6.43 -5.03
C GLU A 221 13.26 5.35 -5.69
N ASN A 222 14.32 5.74 -6.39
CA ASN A 222 15.19 4.82 -7.14
C ASN A 222 14.44 3.87 -8.10
N GLY A 223 13.40 4.37 -8.75
CA GLY A 223 12.56 3.61 -9.69
C GLY A 223 11.56 2.66 -9.03
N ARG A 224 11.37 2.76 -7.71
CA ARG A 224 10.48 1.88 -6.94
C ARG A 224 9.49 2.69 -6.12
N TRP A 225 8.24 2.26 -6.05
CA TRP A 225 7.28 2.91 -5.17
C TRP A 225 7.33 2.31 -3.77
N TYR A 226 7.26 3.18 -2.76
CA TYR A 226 7.22 2.83 -1.34
C TYR A 226 6.00 3.43 -0.66
N LEU A 227 5.43 2.73 0.32
CA LEU A 227 4.49 3.33 1.27
C LEU A 227 5.25 4.29 2.17
N THR A 228 4.98 5.59 2.05
CA THR A 228 5.71 6.60 2.83
C THR A 228 4.85 7.18 3.93
N HIS A 229 3.56 7.38 3.66
CA HIS A 229 2.68 7.95 4.66
C HIS A 229 1.29 7.32 4.74
N MET A 230 0.60 7.55 5.85
CA MET A 230 -0.79 7.20 6.06
C MET A 230 -1.55 8.35 6.71
N LYS A 231 -2.75 8.67 6.21
CA LYS A 231 -3.57 9.78 6.73
C LYS A 231 -3.95 9.54 8.18
N ASP A 232 -3.63 10.49 9.05
CA ASP A 232 -4.11 10.53 10.44
C ASP A 232 -5.47 11.22 10.49
N ARG A 233 -5.55 12.46 10.00
CA ARG A 233 -6.78 13.27 10.03
C ARG A 233 -6.86 14.27 8.88
N GLN A 234 -8.07 14.74 8.63
CA GLN A 234 -8.37 15.81 7.65
C GLN A 234 -8.74 17.10 8.39
N THR A 235 -8.26 18.25 7.89
CA THR A 235 -8.70 19.59 8.28
C THR A 235 -9.41 20.28 7.11
N SER A 236 -9.92 21.50 7.33
CA SER A 236 -10.61 22.27 6.27
C SER A 236 -9.70 22.73 5.13
N GLY A 237 -8.38 22.73 5.31
CA GLY A 237 -7.43 23.22 4.31
C GLY A 237 -6.36 22.22 3.87
N PHE A 238 -6.09 21.20 4.69
CA PHE A 238 -5.04 20.22 4.49
C PHE A 238 -5.37 18.90 5.20
N ALA A 239 -4.54 17.88 4.97
CA ALA A 239 -4.56 16.65 5.74
C ALA A 239 -3.22 16.43 6.44
N LEU A 240 -3.28 15.84 7.63
CA LEU A 240 -2.10 15.36 8.35
C LEU A 240 -1.90 13.89 7.99
N TYR A 241 -0.69 13.58 7.56
CA TYR A 241 -0.24 12.25 7.22
C TYR A 241 0.89 11.85 8.16
N MET A 242 0.81 10.67 8.74
CA MET A 242 1.92 10.09 9.48
C MET A 242 2.99 9.62 8.52
N ASP A 243 4.23 10.07 8.69
CA ASP A 243 5.42 9.54 8.05
C ASP A 243 5.75 8.17 8.65
N LEU A 244 5.62 7.13 7.83
CA LEU A 244 5.88 5.75 8.22
C LEU A 244 7.37 5.46 8.41
N GLY A 245 8.24 6.21 7.74
CA GLY A 245 9.68 6.17 7.98
C GLY A 245 9.96 6.51 9.43
N TYR A 246 9.47 7.65 9.93
CA TYR A 246 9.62 8.02 11.33
C TYR A 246 8.84 7.12 12.31
N ALA A 247 7.59 6.77 11.98
CA ALA A 247 6.72 5.96 12.85
C ALA A 247 7.16 4.49 12.98
N LEU A 248 7.97 3.97 12.05
CA LEU A 248 8.50 2.61 12.07
C LEU A 248 10.02 2.55 12.32
N HIS A 249 10.69 3.70 12.39
CA HIS A 249 12.13 3.75 12.61
C HIS A 249 12.48 3.26 14.01
N GLY A 250 13.00 2.03 14.11
CA GLY A 250 13.37 1.43 15.39
C GLY A 250 12.24 0.66 16.08
N SER A 251 11.06 0.51 15.46
CA SER A 251 10.00 -0.38 15.96
C SER A 251 10.30 -1.88 15.80
N TYR A 252 11.59 -2.23 15.61
CA TYR A 252 12.16 -3.59 15.63
C TYR A 252 13.19 -3.79 16.75
N LEU A 253 13.22 -2.89 17.75
CA LEU A 253 13.74 -3.20 19.09
C LEU A 253 12.59 -3.69 19.98
#